data_AF-A0A8S0TH32-F1
#
_entry.id   AF-A0A8S0TH32-F1
#
_cell.length_a   1.000
_cell.length_b   1.000
_cell.length_c   1.000
_cell.angle_alpha   90.00
_cell.angle_beta   90.00
_cell.angle_gamma   90.00
#
_symmetry.space_group_name_H-M   'P 1'
#
loop_
_entity.id
_entity.type
_entity.pdbx_description
1 polymer ?
#
loop_
_entity_poly.entity_id
_entity_poly.type
_entity_poly.pdbx_seq_one_letter_code
_entity_poly.pdbx_strand_id
1 'polypeptide(L)'
;MAMVAQLHRESSSGSINKHLDSGKYVRYTAEQVEALERVYSECPKPSSLRRQQLIRGCPILSNIEPKQIKVWFQNRRCREKQRKESVRLHSVNKKFSAMNKLLMEENDRLQKQVSQLVCENGYMRHQLQSASATTTDASCESAATTPRHVLKDTNNPAGLLLIAEETLADFLSKATGTAVDWVQMPGMKPGPDSVGIFAISKSCGGVAARACGLIAEILKDRSSWFRDCRSVEVFTMFPAGNGGTIELVYTQTYAPTTLAPARDFWTLRYTTTLENGSLVICERSLSGTGAGPSTVAAPQFLRAEMLPSGYLIRPCEGGGSIIHIVDHLNLKASSVPEVLRPLYESPNILAQKMTIA
;
A
#
# COMPACT_ATOMS: atom_id res chain seq x y z
N MET A 1 -1.14 51.38 10.82
CA MET A 1 -2.47 51.65 10.23
C MET A 1 -2.97 50.39 9.54
N ALA A 2 -3.72 49.56 10.27
CA ALA A 2 -4.51 48.47 9.72
C ALA A 2 -5.88 48.54 10.40
N MET A 3 -6.91 48.86 9.63
CA MET A 3 -8.29 48.99 10.11
C MET A 3 -8.88 47.60 10.39
N VAL A 4 -9.26 47.38 11.65
CA VAL A 4 -10.08 46.25 12.09
C VAL A 4 -11.54 46.69 12.02
N ALA A 5 -12.32 46.09 11.12
CA ALA A 5 -13.75 46.32 11.03
C ALA A 5 -14.48 45.47 12.09
N GLN A 6 -14.96 46.12 13.15
CA GLN A 6 -15.91 45.54 14.11
C GLN A 6 -17.32 45.51 13.49
N LEU A 7 -17.81 44.31 13.17
CA LEU A 7 -19.23 44.09 12.90
C LEU A 7 -19.97 43.89 14.22
N HIS A 8 -20.64 44.95 14.66
CA HIS A 8 -21.69 44.93 15.68
C HIS A 8 -22.80 43.99 15.25
N ARG A 9 -23.05 42.92 16.02
CA ARG A 9 -24.23 42.06 15.88
C ARG A 9 -25.22 42.45 16.96
N GLU A 10 -26.15 43.33 16.61
CA GLU A 10 -27.30 43.67 17.46
C GLU A 10 -28.15 42.43 17.73
N SER A 11 -28.35 42.14 19.01
CA SER A 11 -29.20 41.06 19.49
C SER A 11 -30.64 41.56 19.54
N SER A 12 -31.40 41.33 18.48
CA SER A 12 -32.84 41.60 18.44
C SER A 12 -33.59 40.43 19.08
N SER A 13 -34.22 40.72 20.21
CA SER A 13 -35.15 39.84 20.91
C SER A 13 -36.43 39.69 20.09
N GLY A 14 -36.70 38.45 19.65
CA GLY A 14 -37.94 38.09 18.99
C GLY A 14 -38.47 36.80 19.58
N SER A 15 -39.44 36.92 20.48
CA SER A 15 -40.22 35.86 21.08
C SER A 15 -40.77 34.88 20.02
N ILE A 16 -40.15 33.70 19.88
CA ILE A 16 -40.72 32.57 19.12
C ILE A 16 -41.20 31.54 20.15
N ASN A 17 -42.21 31.92 20.91
CA ASN A 17 -43.03 30.99 21.65
C ASN A 17 -44.48 31.34 21.35
N LYS A 18 -45.08 30.58 20.41
CA LYS A 18 -46.52 30.26 20.25
C LYS A 18 -46.86 30.03 18.77
N HIS A 19 -46.68 28.80 18.29
CA HIS A 19 -47.53 28.02 17.37
C HIS A 19 -46.72 26.91 16.69
N LEU A 20 -46.40 25.86 17.43
CA LEU A 20 -46.15 24.55 16.81
C LEU A 20 -47.45 23.77 16.95
N ASP A 21 -48.21 23.68 15.85
CA ASP A 21 -49.30 22.72 15.68
C ASP A 21 -48.85 21.35 16.20
N SER A 22 -49.33 20.97 17.38
CA SER A 22 -49.09 19.68 18.02
C SER A 22 -49.74 18.50 17.28
N GLY A 23 -50.46 18.77 16.17
CA GLY A 23 -51.22 17.78 15.39
C GLY A 23 -50.55 17.24 14.13
N LYS A 24 -49.33 17.67 13.75
CA LYS A 24 -48.68 17.25 12.48
C LYS A 24 -47.68 16.10 12.60
N TYR A 25 -47.34 15.67 13.82
CA TYR A 25 -46.38 14.59 14.05
C TYR A 25 -47.05 13.39 14.71
N VAL A 26 -47.10 12.27 13.99
CA VAL A 26 -47.56 10.99 14.52
C VAL A 26 -46.53 10.48 15.52
N ARG A 27 -46.94 10.34 16.79
CA ARG A 27 -46.13 9.71 17.83
C ARG A 27 -46.61 8.27 17.99
N TYR A 28 -45.77 7.32 17.63
CA TYR A 28 -46.04 5.89 17.79
C TYR A 28 -45.81 5.45 19.24
N THR A 29 -46.61 4.51 19.74
CA THR A 29 -46.36 3.85 21.03
C THR A 29 -45.14 2.93 20.94
N ALA A 30 -44.60 2.51 22.07
CA ALA A 30 -43.48 1.57 22.11
C ALA A 30 -43.84 0.24 21.42
N GLU A 31 -45.04 -0.30 21.65
CA GLU A 31 -45.46 -1.56 21.00
C GLU A 31 -45.66 -1.38 19.49
N GLN A 32 -46.15 -0.21 19.05
CA GLN A 32 -46.27 0.10 17.63
C GLN A 32 -44.91 0.17 16.94
N VAL A 33 -43.92 0.81 17.58
CA VAL A 33 -42.55 0.87 17.06
C VAL A 33 -41.96 -0.54 16.98
N GLU A 34 -42.09 -1.35 18.04
CA GLU A 34 -41.55 -2.71 18.07
C GLU A 34 -42.17 -3.60 16.96
N ALA A 35 -43.48 -3.50 16.74
CA ALA A 35 -44.15 -4.21 15.66
C ALA A 35 -43.63 -3.79 14.27
N LEU A 36 -43.42 -2.49 14.06
CA LEU A 36 -42.85 -1.97 12.81
C LEU A 36 -41.36 -2.36 12.63
N GLU A 37 -40.59 -2.42 13.72
CA GLU A 37 -39.18 -2.85 13.70
C GLU A 37 -39.02 -4.34 13.39
N ARG A 38 -39.90 -5.20 13.92
CA ARG A 38 -39.94 -6.64 13.57
C ARG A 38 -40.16 -6.85 12.08
N VAL A 39 -41.07 -6.07 11.49
CA VAL A 39 -41.32 -6.12 10.04
C VAL A 39 -40.14 -5.54 9.26
N TYR A 40 -39.46 -4.52 9.79
CA TYR A 40 -38.28 -3.95 9.16
C TYR A 40 -37.11 -4.93 9.08
N SER A 41 -36.89 -5.77 10.10
CA SER A 41 -35.85 -6.79 10.05
C SER A 41 -36.10 -7.85 8.97
N GLU A 42 -37.36 -8.16 8.69
CA GLU A 42 -37.74 -9.10 7.62
C GLU A 42 -37.77 -8.44 6.24
N CYS A 43 -38.38 -7.25 6.14
CA CYS A 43 -38.60 -6.54 4.89
C CYS A 43 -38.46 -5.02 5.06
N PRO A 44 -37.27 -4.45 4.80
CA PRO A 44 -37.01 -3.01 4.96
C PRO A 44 -37.78 -2.11 3.97
N LYS A 45 -38.34 -2.69 2.89
CA LYS A 45 -39.06 -1.98 1.82
C LYS A 45 -40.40 -2.68 1.53
N PRO A 46 -41.36 -2.65 2.47
CA PRO A 46 -42.64 -3.35 2.29
C PRO A 46 -43.46 -2.76 1.14
N SER A 47 -44.10 -3.63 0.37
CA SER A 47 -45.02 -3.26 -0.72
C SER A 47 -46.30 -2.62 -0.17
N SER A 48 -47.10 -1.99 -1.03
CA SER A 48 -48.37 -1.39 -0.62
C SER A 48 -49.34 -2.43 -0.05
N LEU A 49 -49.42 -3.60 -0.69
CA LEU A 49 -50.23 -4.73 -0.23
C LEU A 49 -49.77 -5.23 1.14
N ARG A 50 -48.46 -5.39 1.34
CA ARG A 50 -47.90 -5.83 2.63
C ARG A 50 -48.18 -4.82 3.74
N ARG A 51 -48.15 -3.51 3.46
CA ARG A 51 -48.54 -2.47 4.44
C ARG A 51 -50.02 -2.56 4.83
N GLN A 52 -50.92 -2.82 3.87
CA GLN A 52 -52.35 -3.01 4.15
C GLN A 52 -52.60 -4.27 4.99
N GLN A 53 -51.92 -5.37 4.67
CA GLN A 53 -51.97 -6.60 5.48
C GLN A 53 -51.46 -6.37 6.90
N LEU A 54 -50.43 -5.54 7.08
CA LEU A 54 -49.89 -5.20 8.40
C LEU A 54 -50.93 -4.55 9.31
N ILE A 55 -51.69 -3.59 8.77
CA ILE A 55 -52.73 -2.88 9.51
C ILE A 55 -53.88 -3.82 9.89
N ARG A 56 -54.24 -4.75 8.99
CA ARG A 56 -55.30 -5.74 9.24
C ARG A 56 -54.87 -6.85 10.21
N GLY A 57 -53.62 -7.29 10.12
CA GLY A 57 -53.10 -8.43 10.88
C GLY A 57 -52.53 -8.07 12.26
N CYS A 58 -52.24 -6.80 12.52
CA CYS A 58 -51.76 -6.32 13.82
C CYS A 58 -52.73 -5.29 14.41
N PRO A 59 -53.57 -5.67 15.38
CA PRO A 59 -54.53 -4.76 16.03
C PRO A 59 -53.88 -3.49 16.60
N ILE A 60 -52.64 -3.59 17.06
CA ILE A 60 -51.87 -2.45 17.62
C ILE A 60 -51.58 -1.37 16.56
N LEU A 61 -51.59 -1.73 15.27
CA LEU A 61 -51.36 -0.83 14.14
C LEU A 61 -52.67 -0.44 13.43
N SER A 62 -53.85 -0.89 13.90
CA SER A 62 -55.13 -0.71 13.21
C SER A 62 -55.50 0.77 12.99
N ASN A 63 -55.03 1.64 13.88
CA ASN A 63 -55.29 3.08 13.87
C ASN A 63 -54.23 3.89 13.13
N ILE A 64 -53.29 3.23 12.43
CA ILE A 64 -52.22 3.87 11.67
C ILE A 64 -52.53 3.82 10.18
N GLU A 65 -52.45 4.96 9.50
CA GLU A 65 -52.69 5.01 8.07
C GLU A 65 -51.57 4.33 7.26
N PRO A 66 -51.88 3.70 6.10
CA PRO A 66 -50.86 3.12 5.21
C PRO A 66 -49.77 4.11 4.78
N LYS A 67 -50.12 5.40 4.65
CA LYS A 67 -49.17 6.48 4.33
C LYS A 67 -48.18 6.73 5.47
N GLN A 68 -48.65 6.70 6.72
CA GLN A 68 -47.81 6.87 7.90
C GLN A 68 -46.81 5.71 8.04
N ILE A 69 -47.25 4.47 7.81
CA ILE A 69 -46.35 3.30 7.74
C ILE A 69 -45.30 3.50 6.63
N LYS A 70 -45.70 3.93 5.43
CA LYS A 70 -44.74 4.21 4.33
C LYS A 70 -43.66 5.22 4.78
N VAL A 71 -44.07 6.32 5.40
CA VAL A 71 -43.17 7.38 5.88
C VAL A 71 -42.27 6.85 7.01
N TRP A 72 -42.80 6.05 7.91
CA TRP A 72 -42.01 5.41 8.98
C TRP A 72 -40.87 4.56 8.41
N PHE A 73 -41.17 3.67 7.43
CA PHE A 73 -40.14 2.84 6.79
C PHE A 73 -39.13 3.66 5.98
N GLN A 74 -39.55 4.76 5.35
CA GLN A 74 -38.64 5.69 4.69
C GLN A 74 -37.68 6.37 5.70
N ASN A 75 -38.23 6.90 6.79
CA ASN A 75 -37.47 7.55 7.84
C ASN A 75 -36.54 6.56 8.56
N ARG A 76 -36.99 5.33 8.83
CA ARG A 76 -36.17 4.30 9.47
C ARG A 76 -34.96 3.93 8.62
N ARG A 77 -35.12 3.78 7.29
CA ARG A 77 -34.00 3.56 6.36
C ARG A 77 -33.04 4.76 6.31
N CYS A 78 -33.60 5.97 6.28
CA CYS A 78 -32.79 7.19 6.29
C CYS A 78 -31.95 7.30 7.57
N ARG A 79 -32.57 7.11 8.74
CA ARG A 79 -31.89 7.09 10.05
C ARG A 79 -30.85 5.99 10.14
N GLU A 80 -31.14 4.79 9.65
CA GLU A 80 -30.18 3.68 9.64
C GLU A 80 -28.96 4.00 8.76
N LYS A 81 -29.19 4.54 7.57
CA LYS A 81 -28.12 4.99 6.67
C LYS A 81 -27.27 6.08 7.34
N GLN A 82 -27.91 7.08 7.95
CA GLN A 82 -27.24 8.16 8.67
C GLN A 82 -26.43 7.64 9.86
N ARG A 83 -26.97 6.68 10.63
CA ARG A 83 -26.27 6.05 11.74
C ARG A 83 -25.03 5.29 11.26
N LYS A 84 -25.16 4.46 10.23
CA LYS A 84 -24.02 3.73 9.63
C LYS A 84 -22.95 4.70 9.12
N GLU A 85 -23.36 5.77 8.46
CA GLU A 85 -22.44 6.79 7.96
C GLU A 85 -21.75 7.56 9.09
N SER A 86 -22.48 7.92 10.15
CA SER A 86 -21.91 8.56 11.34
C SER A 86 -20.86 7.66 12.03
N VAL A 87 -21.16 6.36 12.19
CA VAL A 87 -20.20 5.38 12.73
C VAL A 87 -18.97 5.27 11.84
N ARG A 88 -19.15 5.22 10.51
CA ARG A 88 -18.05 5.17 9.53
C ARG A 88 -17.18 6.43 9.63
N LEU A 89 -17.78 7.61 9.63
CA LEU A 89 -17.09 8.89 9.75
C LEU A 89 -16.34 9.01 11.07
N HIS A 90 -16.95 8.59 12.18
CA HIS A 90 -16.30 8.59 13.48
C HIS A 90 -15.07 7.67 13.49
N SER A 91 -15.16 6.47 12.90
CA SER A 91 -14.03 5.56 12.75
C SER A 91 -12.90 6.15 11.91
N VAL A 92 -13.22 6.75 10.76
CA VAL A 92 -12.23 7.41 9.89
C VAL A 92 -11.60 8.60 10.59
N ASN A 93 -12.38 9.43 11.29
CA ASN A 93 -11.88 10.58 12.02
C ASN A 93 -10.91 10.15 13.13
N LYS A 94 -11.23 9.08 13.87
CA LYS A 94 -10.31 8.51 14.87
C LYS A 94 -8.96 8.12 14.25
N LYS A 95 -8.97 7.47 13.08
CA LYS A 95 -7.73 7.13 12.35
C LYS A 95 -6.97 8.38 11.88
N PHE A 96 -7.69 9.37 11.36
CA PHE A 96 -7.10 10.63 10.91
C PHE A 96 -6.47 11.41 12.06
N SER A 97 -7.15 11.55 13.20
CA SER A 97 -6.60 12.20 14.39
C SER A 97 -5.36 11.48 14.91
N ALA A 98 -5.34 10.14 14.91
CA ALA A 98 -4.17 9.35 15.28
C ALA A 98 -2.98 9.60 14.33
N MET A 99 -3.22 9.61 13.01
CA MET A 99 -2.20 9.94 12.02
C MET A 99 -1.66 11.37 12.21
N ASN A 100 -2.56 12.34 12.39
CA ASN A 100 -2.17 13.73 12.56
C ASN A 100 -1.27 13.90 13.79
N LYS A 101 -1.56 13.19 14.88
CA LYS A 101 -0.70 13.17 16.06
C LYS A 101 0.70 12.62 15.74
N LEU A 102 0.80 11.48 15.04
CA LEU A 102 2.10 10.92 14.63
C LEU A 102 2.88 11.89 13.72
N LEU A 103 2.20 12.54 12.78
CA LEU A 103 2.83 13.52 11.89
C LEU A 103 3.34 14.75 12.65
N MET A 104 2.60 15.22 13.66
CA MET A 104 3.05 16.34 14.50
C MET A 104 4.28 15.98 15.34
N GLU A 105 4.29 14.79 15.95
CA GLU A 105 5.43 14.27 16.70
C GLU A 105 6.68 14.10 15.81
N GLU A 106 6.48 13.58 14.60
CA GLU A 106 7.56 13.42 13.63
C GLU A 106 8.08 14.75 13.10
N ASN A 107 7.20 15.74 12.88
CA ASN A 107 7.62 17.08 12.50
C ASN A 107 8.51 17.72 13.57
N ASP A 108 8.12 17.62 14.84
CA ASP A 108 8.93 18.08 15.97
C ASP A 108 10.29 17.35 16.04
N ARG A 109 10.29 16.03 15.86
CA ARG A 109 11.54 15.23 15.80
C ARG A 109 12.46 15.68 14.67
N LEU A 110 11.91 15.87 13.47
CA LEU A 110 12.67 16.32 12.30
C LEU A 110 13.18 17.75 12.47
N GLN A 111 12.39 18.66 13.03
CA GLN A 111 12.84 20.02 13.34
C GLN A 111 14.03 20.03 14.32
N LYS A 112 14.00 19.17 15.35
CA LYS A 112 15.13 18.97 16.28
C LYS A 112 16.37 18.44 15.56
N GLN A 113 16.20 17.43 14.70
CA GLN A 113 17.31 16.86 13.93
C GLN A 113 17.93 17.87 12.97
N VAL A 114 17.11 18.67 12.27
CA VAL A 114 17.59 19.75 11.41
C VAL A 114 18.37 20.78 12.23
N SER A 115 17.84 21.20 13.39
CA SER A 115 18.51 22.17 14.25
C SER A 115 19.88 21.66 14.73
N GLN A 116 19.97 20.38 15.09
CA GLN A 116 21.24 19.74 15.46
C GLN A 116 22.23 19.73 14.29
N LEU A 117 21.80 19.27 13.10
CA LEU A 117 22.66 19.22 11.92
C LEU A 117 23.10 20.60 11.45
N VAL A 118 22.26 21.63 11.60
CA VAL A 118 22.64 23.03 11.31
C VAL A 118 23.72 23.50 12.27
N CYS A 119 23.59 23.18 13.57
CA CYS A 119 24.59 23.52 14.58
C CYS A 119 25.93 22.81 14.30
N GLU A 120 25.89 21.51 14.01
CA GLU A 120 27.06 20.70 13.69
C GLU A 120 27.75 21.17 12.40
N ASN A 121 26.98 21.46 11.33
CA ASN A 121 27.53 22.05 10.11
C ASN A 121 28.16 23.42 10.36
N GLY A 122 27.54 24.23 11.21
CA GLY A 122 28.10 25.50 11.67
C GLY A 122 29.47 25.27 12.31
N TYR A 123 29.54 24.35 13.28
CA TYR A 123 30.79 24.00 13.96
C TYR A 123 31.88 23.51 13.00
N MET A 124 31.55 22.58 12.09
CA MET A 124 32.49 22.06 11.09
C MET A 124 33.01 23.18 10.16
N ARG A 125 32.15 24.11 9.73
CA ARG A 125 32.57 25.26 8.91
C ARG A 125 33.52 26.19 9.67
N HIS A 126 33.26 26.45 10.95
CA HIS A 126 34.17 27.24 11.78
C HIS A 126 35.52 26.54 11.95
N GLN A 127 35.52 25.22 12.14
CA GLN A 127 36.76 24.42 12.25
C GLN A 127 37.59 24.43 10.96
N LEU A 128 36.95 24.35 9.80
CA LEU A 128 37.64 24.45 8.50
C LEU A 128 38.22 25.86 8.26
N GLN A 129 37.50 26.91 8.66
CA GLN A 129 37.97 28.30 8.53
C GLN A 129 39.13 28.60 9.50
N SER A 130 39.11 28.06 10.71
CA SER A 130 40.21 28.23 11.68
C SER A 130 41.46 27.40 11.31
N ALA A 131 41.29 26.19 10.76
CA ALA A 131 42.38 25.39 10.22
C ALA A 131 43.04 26.02 8.97
N SER A 132 42.26 26.72 8.14
CA SER A 132 42.76 27.47 6.97
C SER A 132 43.56 28.72 7.37
N ALA A 133 43.35 29.25 8.58
CA ALA A 133 44.12 30.38 9.11
C ALA A 133 45.43 29.96 9.82
N THR A 134 45.63 28.65 10.07
CA THR A 134 46.76 28.12 10.85
C THR A 134 47.71 27.21 10.05
N THR A 135 47.54 27.09 8.73
CA THR A 135 48.36 26.18 7.90
C THR A 135 48.96 26.88 6.67
N THR A 136 49.96 27.74 6.89
CA THR A 136 51.15 27.64 6.03
C THR A 136 51.99 26.50 6.58
N ASP A 137 52.19 25.49 5.74
CA ASP A 137 53.18 24.42 5.85
C ASP A 137 52.83 23.23 6.77
N ALA A 138 52.31 22.16 6.15
CA ALA A 138 52.69 20.77 6.41
C ALA A 138 51.83 19.82 5.57
N SER A 139 52.40 19.36 4.47
CA SER A 139 51.94 18.22 3.68
C SER A 139 51.94 16.95 4.53
N CYS A 140 50.85 16.19 4.51
CA CYS A 140 50.86 14.80 4.98
C CYS A 140 49.81 13.97 4.22
N GLU A 141 50.28 13.19 3.26
CA GLU A 141 49.52 12.12 2.61
C GLU A 141 49.21 11.02 3.63
N SER A 142 47.97 10.56 3.67
CA SER A 142 47.64 9.31 4.33
C SER A 142 46.70 8.50 3.45
N ALA A 143 47.27 7.48 2.81
CA ALA A 143 46.56 6.48 2.04
C ALA A 143 45.89 5.48 2.99
N ALA A 144 44.57 5.56 3.11
CA ALA A 144 43.78 4.52 3.74
C ALA A 144 43.51 3.39 2.72
N THR A 145 44.24 2.29 2.83
CA THR A 145 43.91 1.02 2.18
C THR A 145 42.57 0.51 2.69
N THR A 146 41.58 0.44 1.80
CA THR A 146 40.29 -0.21 2.05
C THR A 146 40.49 -1.73 2.13
N PRO A 147 39.96 -2.44 3.15
CA PRO A 147 39.97 -3.90 3.13
C PRO A 147 38.95 -4.37 2.09
N ARG A 148 39.43 -4.89 0.96
CA ARG A 148 38.62 -5.65 0.01
C ARG A 148 38.27 -6.98 0.67
N HIS A 149 37.13 -7.03 1.35
CA HIS A 149 36.65 -8.23 2.03
C HIS A 149 36.10 -9.20 0.98
N VAL A 150 36.93 -10.17 0.55
CA VAL A 150 36.47 -11.33 -0.23
C VAL A 150 35.77 -12.27 0.74
N LEU A 151 34.44 -12.25 0.74
CA LEU A 151 33.60 -13.17 1.51
C LEU A 151 33.66 -14.58 0.88
N LYS A 152 34.49 -15.45 1.47
CA LYS A 152 34.35 -16.91 1.37
C LYS A 152 33.31 -17.35 2.39
N ASP A 153 32.20 -17.91 1.90
CA ASP A 153 31.40 -19.01 2.49
C ASP A 153 29.93 -18.97 2.05
N THR A 154 29.71 -19.09 0.74
CA THR A 154 28.40 -19.42 0.11
C THR A 154 28.51 -20.59 -0.88
N ASN A 155 29.50 -21.47 -0.68
CA ASN A 155 30.00 -22.43 -1.66
C ASN A 155 29.19 -23.73 -1.79
N ASN A 156 27.88 -23.66 -2.00
CA ASN A 156 27.16 -24.80 -2.60
C ASN A 156 26.33 -24.36 -3.81
N PRO A 157 26.94 -24.27 -5.01
CA PRO A 157 26.23 -23.90 -6.23
C PRO A 157 25.05 -24.83 -6.56
N ALA A 158 25.11 -26.10 -6.14
CA ALA A 158 24.00 -27.03 -6.30
C ALA A 158 22.78 -26.66 -5.43
N GLY A 159 23.00 -26.17 -4.21
CA GLY A 159 21.92 -25.73 -3.33
C GLY A 159 21.22 -24.47 -3.86
N LEU A 160 21.97 -23.52 -4.41
CA LEU A 160 21.40 -22.32 -5.03
C LEU A 160 20.60 -22.65 -6.30
N LEU A 161 21.05 -23.63 -7.09
CA LEU A 161 20.30 -24.09 -8.25
C LEU A 161 18.96 -24.72 -7.87
N LEU A 162 18.91 -25.55 -6.81
CA LEU A 162 17.65 -26.11 -6.33
C LEU A 162 16.66 -25.01 -5.90
N ILE A 163 17.13 -23.99 -5.18
CA ILE A 163 16.30 -22.84 -4.80
C ILE A 163 15.82 -22.07 -6.04
N ALA A 164 16.68 -21.92 -7.05
CA ALA A 164 16.35 -21.27 -8.31
C ALA A 164 15.26 -22.02 -9.08
N GLU A 165 15.37 -23.36 -9.16
CA GLU A 165 14.40 -24.23 -9.83
C GLU A 165 13.05 -24.27 -9.10
N GLU A 166 13.06 -24.37 -7.76
CA GLU A 166 11.84 -24.27 -6.93
C GLU A 166 11.17 -22.91 -7.14
N THR A 167 11.96 -21.83 -7.11
CA THR A 167 11.46 -20.47 -7.33
C THR A 167 10.86 -20.30 -8.72
N LEU A 168 11.48 -20.88 -9.75
CA LEU A 168 10.94 -20.89 -11.12
C LEU A 168 9.59 -21.60 -11.19
N ALA A 169 9.48 -22.80 -10.61
CA ALA A 169 8.25 -23.59 -10.63
C ALA A 169 7.09 -22.84 -9.95
N ASP A 170 7.34 -22.30 -8.76
CA ASP A 170 6.36 -21.52 -8.00
C ASP A 170 5.96 -20.23 -8.72
N PHE A 171 6.93 -19.51 -9.29
CA PHE A 171 6.67 -18.29 -10.06
C PHE A 171 5.80 -18.60 -11.29
N LEU A 172 6.14 -19.62 -12.07
CA LEU A 172 5.37 -20.00 -13.25
C LEU A 172 3.94 -20.39 -12.88
N SER A 173 3.75 -21.14 -11.79
CA SER A 173 2.40 -21.49 -11.31
C SER A 173 1.52 -20.26 -11.06
N LYS A 174 2.10 -19.16 -10.55
CA LYS A 174 1.42 -17.88 -10.33
C LYS A 174 1.22 -17.09 -11.62
N ALA A 175 2.22 -17.09 -12.50
CA ALA A 175 2.23 -16.28 -13.71
C ALA A 175 1.35 -16.86 -14.84
N THR A 176 1.17 -18.19 -14.90
CA THR A 176 0.42 -18.88 -15.95
C THR A 176 -0.87 -19.55 -15.46
N GLY A 177 -1.06 -19.72 -14.15
CA GLY A 177 -2.23 -20.40 -13.59
C GLY A 177 -3.55 -19.68 -13.82
N THR A 178 -4.64 -20.46 -13.93
CA THR A 178 -6.03 -19.98 -13.91
C THR A 178 -6.51 -19.56 -12.52
N ALA A 179 -5.66 -19.67 -11.50
CA ALA A 179 -5.97 -19.42 -10.08
C ALA A 179 -6.01 -17.94 -9.68
N VAL A 180 -5.73 -17.03 -10.62
CA VAL A 180 -5.79 -15.58 -10.41
C VAL A 180 -7.09 -15.06 -11.02
N ASP A 181 -8.02 -14.62 -10.18
CA ASP A 181 -9.18 -13.85 -10.63
C ASP A 181 -8.70 -12.49 -11.17
N TRP A 182 -8.63 -12.35 -12.49
CA TRP A 182 -8.15 -11.15 -13.15
C TRP A 182 -9.14 -9.99 -12.93
N VAL A 183 -8.83 -9.07 -12.02
CA VAL A 183 -9.63 -7.86 -11.79
C VAL A 183 -8.95 -6.64 -12.39
N GLN A 184 -9.59 -6.04 -13.39
CA GLN A 184 -9.12 -4.83 -14.05
C GLN A 184 -9.01 -3.65 -13.07
N MET A 185 -7.88 -2.95 -13.11
CA MET A 185 -7.68 -1.73 -12.34
C MET A 185 -8.70 -0.64 -12.71
N PRO A 186 -9.38 -0.01 -11.74
CA PRO A 186 -10.29 1.11 -12.01
C PRO A 186 -9.54 2.26 -12.72
N GLY A 187 -10.03 2.66 -13.90
CA GLY A 187 -9.48 3.79 -14.66
C GLY A 187 -8.67 3.42 -15.90
N MET A 188 -8.36 2.13 -16.14
CA MET A 188 -7.69 1.70 -17.37
C MET A 188 -8.72 1.21 -18.39
N LYS A 189 -8.65 1.68 -19.65
CA LYS A 189 -9.53 1.24 -20.75
C LYS A 189 -8.84 0.15 -21.58
N PRO A 190 -9.52 -0.95 -21.92
CA PRO A 190 -8.96 -1.95 -22.83
C PRO A 190 -8.99 -1.40 -24.27
N GLY A 191 -7.87 -1.48 -24.97
CA GLY A 191 -7.73 -1.12 -26.37
C GLY A 191 -6.59 -1.90 -27.02
N PRO A 192 -6.55 -2.06 -28.35
CA PRO A 192 -5.45 -2.74 -29.05
C PRO A 192 -4.09 -2.07 -28.78
N ASP A 193 -4.08 -0.78 -28.43
CA ASP A 193 -2.90 0.00 -28.02
C ASP A 193 -2.77 0.16 -26.50
N SER A 194 -3.61 -0.50 -25.68
CA SER A 194 -3.55 -0.36 -24.22
C SER A 194 -2.40 -1.20 -23.67
N VAL A 195 -1.28 -0.53 -23.40
CA VAL A 195 -0.18 -1.05 -22.58
C VAL A 195 -0.71 -1.33 -21.18
N GLY A 196 -0.96 -2.60 -20.87
CA GLY A 196 -1.20 -3.05 -19.50
C GLY A 196 -2.64 -3.48 -19.20
N ILE A 197 -2.89 -4.79 -19.24
CA ILE A 197 -4.01 -5.41 -18.53
C ILE A 197 -3.48 -5.78 -17.14
N PHE A 198 -3.81 -4.96 -16.16
CA PHE A 198 -3.42 -5.20 -14.76
C PHE A 198 -4.50 -6.03 -14.08
N ALA A 199 -4.08 -7.11 -13.42
CA ALA A 199 -4.91 -7.78 -12.44
C ALA A 199 -4.29 -7.68 -11.05
N ILE A 200 -5.15 -7.85 -10.06
CA ILE A 200 -4.74 -8.07 -8.69
C ILE A 200 -5.36 -9.38 -8.29
N SER A 201 -4.52 -10.34 -7.91
CA SER A 201 -5.02 -11.56 -7.31
C SER A 201 -5.66 -11.23 -5.97
N LYS A 202 -6.92 -11.65 -5.78
CA LYS A 202 -7.60 -11.56 -4.48
C LYS A 202 -7.30 -12.74 -3.57
N SER A 203 -6.73 -13.82 -4.12
CA SER A 203 -6.54 -15.12 -3.45
C SER A 203 -5.11 -15.33 -2.95
N CYS A 204 -4.14 -14.51 -3.36
CA CYS A 204 -2.76 -14.55 -2.85
C CYS A 204 -2.28 -13.17 -2.38
N GLY A 205 -1.36 -13.11 -1.41
CA GLY A 205 -0.81 -11.88 -0.85
C GLY A 205 0.11 -11.06 -1.78
N GLY A 206 -0.12 -11.11 -3.10
CA GLY A 206 0.72 -10.48 -4.12
C GLY A 206 -0.09 -9.97 -5.32
N VAL A 207 0.58 -9.21 -6.18
CA VAL A 207 0.04 -8.59 -7.40
C VAL A 207 0.47 -9.41 -8.61
N ALA A 208 -0.40 -9.54 -9.62
CA ALA A 208 -0.08 -10.20 -10.88
C ALA A 208 -0.58 -9.36 -12.08
N ALA A 209 0.31 -8.82 -12.90
CA ALA A 209 -0.05 -7.94 -14.01
C ALA A 209 0.40 -8.48 -15.38
N ARG A 210 -0.22 -8.00 -16.46
CA ARG A 210 0.19 -8.27 -17.84
C ARG A 210 0.44 -6.98 -18.59
N ALA A 211 1.62 -6.81 -19.18
CA ALA A 211 1.98 -5.65 -20.00
C ALA A 211 2.46 -6.07 -21.40
N CYS A 212 2.38 -5.16 -22.37
CA CYS A 212 2.97 -5.32 -23.70
C CYS A 212 4.10 -4.29 -23.84
N GLY A 213 5.33 -4.72 -24.14
CA GLY A 213 6.48 -3.83 -24.19
C GLY A 213 7.77 -4.51 -24.67
N LEU A 214 8.84 -3.72 -24.81
CA LEU A 214 10.15 -4.13 -25.31
C LEU A 214 11.22 -4.06 -24.21
N ILE A 215 12.05 -5.13 -24.18
CA ILE A 215 13.39 -5.29 -23.57
C ILE A 215 13.44 -5.74 -22.09
N ALA A 216 14.03 -6.92 -21.90
CA ALA A 216 14.24 -7.59 -20.62
C ALA A 216 15.34 -6.97 -19.74
N GLU A 217 16.35 -6.32 -20.33
CA GLU A 217 17.47 -5.72 -19.59
C GLU A 217 17.02 -4.55 -18.72
N ILE A 218 16.06 -3.76 -19.20
CA ILE A 218 15.46 -2.64 -18.44
C ILE A 218 14.81 -3.18 -17.15
N LEU A 219 14.15 -4.34 -17.21
CA LEU A 219 13.48 -4.92 -16.04
C LEU A 219 14.47 -5.30 -14.92
N LYS A 220 15.72 -5.62 -15.25
CA LYS A 220 16.76 -5.90 -14.25
C LYS A 220 17.31 -4.63 -13.59
N ASP A 221 17.37 -3.52 -14.31
CA ASP A 221 17.82 -2.21 -13.82
C ASP A 221 16.68 -1.46 -13.11
N ARG A 222 16.24 -1.99 -11.95
CA ARG A 222 15.18 -1.37 -11.14
C ARG A 222 15.51 0.08 -10.77
N SER A 223 16.77 0.47 -10.63
CA SER A 223 17.17 1.86 -10.34
C SER A 223 16.76 2.86 -11.43
N SER A 224 16.64 2.42 -12.68
CA SER A 224 16.30 3.31 -13.79
C SER A 224 14.81 3.67 -13.89
N TRP A 225 13.92 2.81 -13.38
CA TRP A 225 12.46 2.99 -13.56
C TRP A 225 11.65 2.87 -12.25
N PHE A 226 12.13 2.13 -11.24
CA PHE A 226 11.41 2.01 -9.97
C PHE A 226 11.80 3.14 -9.02
N ARG A 227 10.98 4.19 -8.92
CA ARG A 227 11.23 5.38 -8.09
C ARG A 227 11.55 5.07 -6.63
N ASP A 228 10.89 4.06 -6.04
CA ASP A 228 11.12 3.71 -4.65
C ASP A 228 12.37 2.82 -4.48
N CYS A 229 13.05 2.42 -5.56
CA CYS A 229 14.35 1.76 -5.53
C CYS A 229 15.44 2.75 -5.13
N ARG A 230 16.11 2.50 -4.01
CA ARG A 230 17.25 3.30 -3.56
C ARG A 230 18.56 2.81 -4.16
N SER A 231 18.76 1.49 -4.20
CA SER A 231 19.94 0.86 -4.80
C SER A 231 19.69 -0.61 -5.08
N VAL A 232 20.41 -1.14 -6.07
CA VAL A 232 20.49 -2.57 -6.38
C VAL A 232 21.96 -2.91 -6.54
N GLU A 233 22.42 -3.95 -5.83
CA GLU A 233 23.79 -4.44 -5.90
C GLU A 233 23.77 -5.94 -6.17
N VAL A 234 24.45 -6.38 -7.23
CA VAL A 234 24.66 -7.79 -7.54
C VAL A 234 25.97 -8.23 -6.91
N PHE A 235 25.88 -9.07 -5.88
CA PHE A 235 27.03 -9.50 -5.09
C PHE A 235 27.84 -10.59 -5.80
N THR A 236 27.15 -11.53 -6.44
CA THR A 236 27.78 -12.63 -7.17
C THR A 236 26.83 -13.17 -8.24
N MET A 237 27.41 -13.78 -9.26
CA MET A 237 26.72 -14.39 -10.39
C MET A 237 27.26 -15.80 -10.61
N PHE A 238 26.35 -16.75 -10.84
CA PHE A 238 26.68 -18.13 -11.15
C PHE A 238 25.97 -18.54 -12.45
N PRO A 239 26.66 -19.19 -13.40
CA PRO A 239 25.96 -19.85 -14.50
C PRO A 239 25.14 -21.02 -13.95
N ALA A 240 23.86 -21.07 -14.30
CA ALA A 240 23.05 -22.27 -14.16
C ALA A 240 23.11 -23.05 -15.48
N GLY A 241 22.94 -24.37 -15.44
CA GLY A 241 22.87 -25.18 -16.66
C GLY A 241 21.84 -24.65 -17.66
N ASN A 242 21.98 -25.02 -18.94
CA ASN A 242 21.06 -24.64 -20.03
C ASN A 242 20.99 -23.13 -20.36
N GLY A 243 22.08 -22.39 -20.10
CA GLY A 243 22.15 -20.96 -20.42
C GLY A 243 21.45 -20.05 -19.40
N GLY A 244 21.07 -20.59 -18.24
CA GLY A 244 20.51 -19.81 -17.14
C GLY A 244 21.60 -19.09 -16.33
N THR A 245 21.19 -18.11 -15.53
CA THR A 245 22.09 -17.34 -14.65
C THR A 245 21.42 -17.07 -13.31
N ILE A 246 22.14 -17.36 -12.24
CA ILE A 246 21.73 -17.09 -10.85
C ILE A 246 22.54 -15.89 -10.34
N GLU A 247 21.85 -14.89 -9.82
CA GLU A 247 22.43 -13.66 -9.27
C GLU A 247 22.01 -13.55 -7.79
N LEU A 248 22.95 -13.24 -6.90
CA LEU A 248 22.61 -12.84 -5.53
C LEU A 248 22.51 -11.32 -5.48
N VAL A 249 21.32 -10.82 -5.16
CA VAL A 249 20.96 -9.42 -5.32
C VAL A 249 20.58 -8.84 -3.96
N TYR A 250 21.18 -7.70 -3.63
CA TYR A 250 20.76 -6.86 -2.53
C TYR A 250 20.03 -5.64 -3.06
N THR A 251 18.80 -5.42 -2.60
CA THR A 251 17.97 -4.29 -3.03
C THR A 251 17.58 -3.45 -1.82
N GLN A 252 17.75 -2.14 -1.91
CA GLN A 252 17.25 -1.18 -0.93
C GLN A 252 16.10 -0.39 -1.53
N THR A 253 15.09 -0.10 -0.71
CA THR A 253 13.93 0.71 -1.10
C THR A 253 13.73 1.88 -0.14
N TYR A 254 13.31 3.02 -0.64
CA TYR A 254 12.90 4.15 0.20
C TYR A 254 11.65 3.82 1.00
N ALA A 255 11.56 4.33 2.23
CA ALA A 255 10.34 4.25 3.01
C ALA A 255 9.27 5.19 2.40
N PRO A 256 8.00 4.74 2.29
CA PRO A 256 6.88 5.62 1.90
C PRO A 256 6.69 6.85 2.80
N THR A 257 7.21 6.80 4.02
CA THR A 257 7.09 7.83 5.05
C THR A 257 8.25 7.67 6.04
N THR A 258 8.66 8.75 6.69
CA THR A 258 9.69 8.74 7.74
C THR A 258 9.23 8.09 9.04
N LEU A 259 7.92 7.82 9.19
CA LEU A 259 7.31 7.15 10.35
C LEU A 259 7.61 5.64 10.43
N ALA A 260 8.31 5.09 9.44
CA ALA A 260 8.72 3.69 9.41
C ALA A 260 10.07 3.54 8.69
N PRO A 261 10.89 2.54 9.07
CA PRO A 261 12.19 2.32 8.43
C PRO A 261 12.05 1.93 6.96
N ALA A 262 13.08 2.20 6.17
CA ALA A 262 13.19 1.72 4.79
C ALA A 262 13.25 0.18 4.73
N ARG A 263 12.96 -0.42 3.57
CA ARG A 263 13.03 -1.89 3.41
C ARG A 263 14.23 -2.28 2.58
N ASP A 264 14.87 -3.36 2.96
CA ASP A 264 15.89 -4.04 2.16
C ASP A 264 15.47 -5.47 1.86
N PHE A 265 16.03 -6.02 0.78
CA PHE A 265 15.79 -7.38 0.32
C PHE A 265 17.13 -8.03 0.00
N TRP A 266 17.27 -9.28 0.42
CA TRP A 266 18.37 -10.16 0.00
C TRP A 266 17.76 -11.32 -0.76
N THR A 267 18.02 -11.38 -2.06
CA THR A 267 17.32 -12.28 -2.98
C THR A 267 18.27 -13.08 -3.85
N LEU A 268 17.79 -14.26 -4.25
CA LEU A 268 18.31 -15.00 -5.38
C LEU A 268 17.43 -14.66 -6.58
N ARG A 269 18.06 -14.15 -7.65
CA ARG A 269 17.43 -13.90 -8.94
C ARG A 269 17.91 -14.94 -9.94
N TYR A 270 16.99 -15.68 -10.53
CA TYR A 270 17.26 -16.65 -11.57
C TYR A 270 16.71 -16.16 -12.91
N THR A 271 17.58 -16.10 -13.91
CA THR A 271 17.24 -15.77 -15.30
C THR A 271 17.44 -17.00 -16.16
N THR A 272 16.43 -17.40 -16.93
CA THR A 272 16.53 -18.53 -17.85
C THR A 272 15.59 -18.38 -19.03
N THR A 273 15.88 -19.11 -20.11
CA THR A 273 15.03 -19.16 -21.30
C THR A 273 14.34 -20.51 -21.36
N LEU A 274 13.02 -20.51 -21.53
CA LEU A 274 12.23 -21.74 -21.69
C LEU A 274 12.33 -22.27 -23.12
N GLU A 275 12.00 -23.55 -23.31
CA GLU A 275 12.03 -24.22 -24.63
C GLU A 275 11.19 -23.51 -25.71
N ASN A 276 10.12 -22.82 -25.30
CA ASN A 276 9.25 -22.05 -26.19
C ASN A 276 9.79 -20.65 -26.53
N GLY A 277 11.04 -20.34 -26.17
CA GLY A 277 11.69 -19.05 -26.42
C GLY A 277 11.26 -17.92 -25.45
N SER A 278 10.45 -18.21 -24.43
CA SER A 278 10.09 -17.22 -23.41
C SER A 278 11.24 -16.99 -22.43
N LEU A 279 11.50 -15.73 -22.07
CA LEU A 279 12.46 -15.39 -21.03
C LEU A 279 11.75 -15.34 -19.66
N VAL A 280 12.36 -15.94 -18.66
CA VAL A 280 11.91 -15.86 -17.27
C VAL A 280 12.99 -15.22 -16.42
N ILE A 281 12.59 -14.24 -15.62
CA ILE A 281 13.40 -13.64 -14.56
C ILE A 281 12.60 -13.80 -13.28
N CYS A 282 12.91 -14.79 -12.46
CA CYS A 282 12.25 -14.99 -11.17
C CYS A 282 13.18 -14.67 -10.00
N GLU A 283 12.62 -14.18 -8.91
CA GLU A 283 13.36 -13.70 -7.75
C GLU A 283 12.64 -14.14 -6.46
N ARG A 284 13.43 -14.53 -5.45
CA ARG A 284 12.94 -14.93 -4.12
C ARG A 284 13.96 -14.56 -3.06
N SER A 285 13.49 -14.17 -1.88
CA SER A 285 14.34 -13.95 -0.71
C SER A 285 15.00 -15.23 -0.22
N LEU A 286 16.27 -15.11 0.15
CA LEU A 286 17.00 -16.18 0.82
C LEU A 286 16.71 -16.13 2.33
N SER A 287 15.93 -17.09 2.81
CA SER A 287 15.61 -17.21 4.24
C SER A 287 16.70 -17.99 4.97
N GLY A 288 17.39 -17.35 5.92
CA GLY A 288 18.17 -18.03 6.96
C GLY A 288 19.46 -18.76 6.55
N THR A 289 19.95 -18.61 5.32
CA THR A 289 21.23 -19.23 4.88
C THR A 289 22.08 -18.26 4.06
N GLY A 290 23.34 -18.09 4.49
CA GLY A 290 24.35 -17.29 3.81
C GLY A 290 24.50 -15.86 4.34
N ALA A 291 25.75 -15.37 4.38
CA ALA A 291 26.11 -14.02 4.77
C ALA A 291 25.49 -13.00 3.79
N GLY A 292 24.26 -12.56 4.08
CA GLY A 292 23.74 -11.32 3.50
C GLY A 292 24.63 -10.13 3.89
N PRO A 293 24.48 -8.97 3.23
CA PRO A 293 25.31 -7.80 3.52
C PRO A 293 25.33 -7.50 5.01
N SER A 294 26.55 -7.21 5.50
CA SER A 294 26.92 -7.08 6.92
C SER A 294 25.84 -6.44 7.79
N THR A 295 25.60 -7.04 8.96
CA THR A 295 24.69 -6.56 10.02
C THR A 295 25.01 -5.14 10.51
N VAL A 296 26.13 -4.55 10.08
CA VAL A 296 26.53 -3.18 10.39
C VAL A 296 25.76 -2.13 9.57
N ALA A 297 25.17 -2.48 8.41
CA ALA A 297 24.25 -1.61 7.64
C ALA A 297 22.78 -1.74 8.08
N ALA A 298 22.49 -2.66 9.02
CA ALA A 298 21.14 -3.03 9.44
C ALA A 298 20.34 -2.01 10.29
N PRO A 299 20.88 -0.96 10.96
CA PRO A 299 20.05 -0.18 11.87
C PRO A 299 19.05 0.75 11.14
N GLN A 300 19.17 0.95 9.83
CA GLN A 300 18.29 1.86 9.06
C GLN A 300 17.21 1.16 8.23
N PHE A 301 17.33 -0.15 8.06
CA PHE A 301 16.46 -0.93 7.17
C PHE A 301 15.82 -2.10 7.91
N LEU A 302 14.60 -2.42 7.51
CA LEU A 302 13.89 -3.61 7.96
C LEU A 302 13.85 -4.62 6.82
N ARG A 303 14.41 -5.81 7.07
CA ARG A 303 14.47 -6.91 6.10
C ARG A 303 13.08 -7.38 5.73
N ALA A 304 12.65 -6.98 4.54
CA ALA A 304 11.45 -7.48 3.91
C ALA A 304 11.74 -8.81 3.19
N GLU A 305 10.67 -9.49 2.80
CA GLU A 305 10.75 -10.81 2.20
C GLU A 305 10.01 -10.80 0.86
N MET A 306 10.70 -11.25 -0.18
CA MET A 306 10.16 -11.49 -1.51
C MET A 306 9.84 -12.97 -1.64
N LEU A 307 8.57 -13.31 -1.75
CA LEU A 307 8.13 -14.65 -2.15
C LEU A 307 8.33 -14.80 -3.66
N PRO A 308 8.25 -16.01 -4.25
CA PRO A 308 8.53 -16.20 -5.67
C PRO A 308 7.74 -15.20 -6.54
N SER A 309 8.50 -14.31 -7.16
CA SER A 309 8.09 -13.10 -7.89
C SER A 309 8.91 -12.97 -9.17
N GLY A 310 8.55 -12.08 -10.09
CA GLY A 310 9.36 -11.83 -11.28
C GLY A 310 8.56 -11.58 -12.56
N TYR A 311 9.20 -11.88 -13.69
CA TYR A 311 8.75 -11.58 -15.04
C TYR A 311 8.79 -12.82 -15.93
N LEU A 312 7.69 -13.09 -16.63
CA LEU A 312 7.62 -14.05 -17.74
C LEU A 312 7.36 -13.26 -19.02
N ILE A 313 8.34 -13.24 -19.91
CA ILE A 313 8.34 -12.45 -21.14
C ILE A 313 8.16 -13.41 -22.30
N ARG A 314 6.99 -13.34 -22.93
CA ARG A 314 6.62 -14.21 -24.06
C ARG A 314 6.71 -13.42 -25.36
N PRO A 315 7.49 -13.88 -26.35
CA PRO A 315 7.50 -13.25 -27.67
C PRO A 315 6.10 -13.35 -28.31
N CYS A 316 5.74 -12.35 -29.10
CA CYS A 316 4.47 -12.31 -29.84
C CYS A 316 4.70 -12.07 -31.33
N GLU A 317 3.80 -12.58 -32.15
CA GLU A 317 3.76 -12.28 -33.58
C GLU A 317 3.63 -10.76 -33.78
N GLY A 318 4.53 -10.16 -34.55
CA GLY A 318 4.60 -8.70 -34.75
C GLY A 318 5.72 -7.98 -33.99
N GLY A 319 6.66 -8.69 -33.36
CA GLY A 319 7.88 -8.11 -32.79
C GLY A 319 7.73 -7.51 -31.38
N GLY A 320 6.55 -7.65 -30.76
CA GLY A 320 6.28 -7.30 -29.37
C GLY A 320 6.52 -8.47 -28.40
N SER A 321 6.43 -8.18 -27.10
CA SER A 321 6.41 -9.21 -26.05
C SER A 321 5.26 -8.98 -25.08
N ILE A 322 4.64 -10.07 -24.63
CA ILE A 322 3.70 -10.07 -23.50
C ILE A 322 4.49 -10.40 -22.25
N ILE A 323 4.47 -9.49 -21.28
CA ILE A 323 5.13 -9.63 -19.99
C ILE A 323 4.08 -9.96 -18.94
N HIS A 324 4.22 -11.09 -18.25
CA HIS A 324 3.48 -11.38 -17.03
C HIS A 324 4.37 -11.03 -15.84
N ILE A 325 3.86 -10.21 -14.92
CA ILE A 325 4.58 -9.68 -13.76
C ILE A 325 3.93 -10.25 -12.52
N VAL A 326 4.71 -10.77 -11.58
CA VAL A 326 4.24 -11.20 -10.26
C VAL A 326 5.06 -10.51 -9.19
N ASP A 327 4.42 -9.67 -8.37
CA ASP A 327 5.04 -9.01 -7.21
C ASP A 327 4.41 -9.54 -5.93
N HIS A 328 5.11 -10.46 -5.25
CA HIS A 328 4.64 -11.08 -4.01
C HIS A 328 5.59 -10.72 -2.87
N LEU A 329 5.30 -9.60 -2.20
CA LEU A 329 6.15 -9.05 -1.15
C LEU A 329 5.49 -9.11 0.22
N ASN A 330 6.29 -9.48 1.22
CA ASN A 330 5.99 -9.31 2.63
C ASN A 330 6.85 -8.15 3.19
N LEU A 331 6.27 -6.95 3.21
CA LEU A 331 6.91 -5.73 3.69
C LEU A 331 6.85 -5.57 5.23
N LYS A 332 6.50 -6.66 5.94
CA LYS A 332 6.32 -6.73 7.39
C LYS A 332 5.40 -5.63 7.92
N ALA A 333 4.19 -5.52 7.37
CA ALA A 333 3.24 -4.46 7.73
C ALA A 333 2.92 -4.40 9.24
N SER A 334 3.00 -5.53 9.96
CA SER A 334 2.84 -5.54 11.42
C SER A 334 3.87 -4.71 12.19
N SER A 335 5.03 -4.42 11.58
CA SER A 335 6.09 -3.60 12.18
C SER A 335 5.84 -2.10 12.10
N VAL A 336 4.76 -1.65 11.44
CA VAL A 336 4.42 -0.23 11.32
C VAL A 336 3.13 0.11 12.09
N PRO A 337 2.92 1.39 12.44
CA PRO A 337 1.66 1.86 13.03
C PRO A 337 0.44 1.39 12.22
N GLU A 338 -0.63 1.01 12.91
CA GLU A 338 -1.85 0.44 12.29
C GLU A 338 -2.39 1.31 11.14
N VAL A 339 -2.34 2.62 11.32
CA VAL A 339 -2.84 3.60 10.35
C VAL A 339 -1.99 3.64 9.06
N LEU A 340 -0.75 3.15 9.09
CA LEU A 340 0.16 3.06 7.94
C LEU A 340 0.20 1.69 7.29
N ARG A 341 -0.32 0.63 7.93
CA ARG A 341 -0.32 -0.74 7.39
C ARG A 341 -0.81 -0.86 5.95
N PRO A 342 -1.86 -0.13 5.52
CA PRO A 342 -2.30 -0.19 4.13
C PRO A 342 -1.20 0.12 3.11
N LEU A 343 -0.21 0.97 3.43
CA LEU A 343 0.91 1.28 2.54
C LEU A 343 1.86 0.09 2.30
N TYR A 344 1.79 -0.94 3.15
CA TYR A 344 2.71 -2.08 3.17
C TYR A 344 2.05 -3.43 2.90
N GLU A 345 0.74 -3.55 3.09
CA GLU A 345 -0.01 -4.80 2.85
C GLU A 345 -1.00 -4.72 1.69
N SER A 346 -1.32 -3.51 1.18
CA SER A 346 -2.30 -3.36 0.10
C SER A 346 -1.71 -3.78 -1.25
N PRO A 347 -2.25 -4.85 -1.88
CA PRO A 347 -1.80 -5.25 -3.21
C PRO A 347 -2.02 -4.15 -4.25
N ASN A 348 -3.09 -3.36 -4.12
CA ASN A 348 -3.37 -2.26 -5.05
C ASN A 348 -2.29 -1.17 -5.01
N ILE A 349 -1.80 -0.84 -3.81
CA ILE A 349 -0.75 0.18 -3.64
C ILE A 349 0.59 -0.36 -4.15
N LEU A 350 0.87 -1.65 -3.90
CA LEU A 350 2.05 -2.32 -4.42
C LEU A 350 2.05 -2.31 -5.96
N ALA A 351 0.93 -2.69 -6.58
CA ALA A 351 0.74 -2.68 -8.03
C ALA A 351 0.98 -1.29 -8.63
N GLN A 352 0.42 -0.26 -8.00
CA GLN A 352 0.56 1.11 -8.46
C GLN A 352 2.01 1.60 -8.43
N LYS A 353 2.82 1.13 -7.47
CA LYS A 353 4.21 1.58 -7.28
C LYS A 353 5.22 0.80 -8.11
N MET A 354 5.04 -0.52 -8.23
CA MET A 354 6.05 -1.42 -8.83
C MET A 354 5.76 -1.79 -10.28
N THR A 355 4.55 -1.56 -10.77
CA THR A 355 4.13 -2.08 -12.08
C THR A 355 3.64 -1.01 -13.05
N ILE A 356 3.23 0.18 -12.56
CA ILE A 356 2.68 1.29 -13.37
C ILE A 356 3.72 2.42 -13.59
N ALA A 357 4.99 2.19 -13.23
CA ALA A 357 6.04 3.20 -13.31
C ALA A 357 6.43 3.55 -14.76
#